data_AF-A0A518V1U4-F1
#
_entry.id   AF-A0A518V1U4-F1
#
_cell.length_a   1.000
_cell.length_b   1.000
_cell.length_c   1.000
_cell.angle_alpha   90.00
_cell.angle_beta   90.00
_cell.angle_gamma   90.00
#
_symmetry.space_group_name_H-M   'P 1'
#
loop_
_entity.id
_entity.type
_entity.pdbx_description
1 polymer ?
#
loop_
_entity_poly.entity_id
_entity_poly.type
_entity_poly.pdbx_seq_one_letter_code
_entity_poly.pdbx_strand_id
1 'polypeptide(L)'
;MFSMEETQTLFASLDNLLSLKILYDCGYDIQPLSNWTEEYGSYSNYSGFQILFKSISILFTSCSDYEEVDDTYSVHRIFVHDTNLKKLIEMKSSEDQGKFINPYHQTYCDYTDAEMIISPNENGFTLELHETPICYSNFIETLIQLRRKIDEFCNQFCKGDY
;
A
#
# COMPACT_ATOMS: atom_id res chain seq x y z
N MET A 1 19.85 -7.83 27.03
CA MET A 1 19.70 -8.38 25.66
C MET A 1 18.22 -8.58 25.47
N PHE A 2 17.62 -8.02 24.42
CA PHE A 2 16.20 -8.22 24.12
C PHE A 2 15.95 -9.65 23.64
N SER A 3 14.76 -10.17 23.90
CA SER A 3 14.27 -11.40 23.30
C SER A 3 13.99 -11.18 21.80
N MET A 4 13.82 -12.28 21.05
CA MET A 4 13.45 -12.21 19.63
C MET A 4 12.08 -11.54 19.45
N GLU A 5 11.12 -11.84 20.33
CA GLU A 5 9.77 -11.27 20.33
C GLU A 5 9.79 -9.76 20.64
N GLU A 6 10.60 -9.35 21.62
CA GLU A 6 10.80 -7.93 21.95
C GLU A 6 11.44 -7.18 20.78
N THR A 7 12.38 -7.82 20.08
CA THR A 7 13.06 -7.27 18.91
C THR A 7 12.08 -7.11 17.75
N GLN A 8 11.27 -8.12 17.44
CA GLN A 8 10.24 -8.06 16.39
C GLN A 8 9.20 -6.98 16.67
N THR A 9 8.74 -6.89 17.91
CA THR A 9 7.80 -5.84 18.34
C THR A 9 8.42 -4.45 18.14
N LEU A 10 9.68 -4.25 18.56
CA LEU A 10 10.38 -2.98 18.38
C LEU A 10 10.54 -2.61 16.89
N PHE A 11 10.90 -3.57 16.04
CA PHE A 11 11.03 -3.31 14.60
C PHE A 11 9.68 -2.94 13.96
N ALA A 12 8.61 -3.70 14.23
CA ALA A 12 7.27 -3.37 13.76
C ALA A 12 6.81 -2.00 14.28
N SER A 13 7.18 -1.63 15.51
CA SER A 13 6.91 -0.30 16.07
C SER A 13 7.53 0.82 15.26
N LEU A 14 8.81 0.69 14.96
CA LEU A 14 9.56 1.69 14.22
C LEU A 14 9.06 1.81 12.79
N ASP A 15 8.73 0.68 12.15
CA ASP A 15 8.16 0.64 10.80
C ASP A 15 6.77 1.30 10.72
N ASN A 16 5.90 1.04 11.70
CA ASN A 16 4.59 1.68 11.79
C ASN A 16 4.70 3.21 11.93
N LEU A 17 5.63 3.68 12.77
CA LEU A 17 5.89 5.12 12.93
C LEU A 17 6.47 5.74 11.65
N LEU A 18 7.37 5.01 10.98
CA LEU A 18 7.95 5.45 9.71
C LEU A 18 6.87 5.57 8.63
N SER A 19 5.99 4.58 8.52
CA SER A 19 4.83 4.56 7.62
C SER A 19 3.95 5.81 7.76
N LEU A 20 3.58 6.16 8.99
CA LEU A 20 2.77 7.35 9.28
C LEU A 20 3.55 8.64 8.96
N LYS A 21 4.84 8.68 9.27
CA LYS A 21 5.71 9.82 8.94
C LYS A 21 5.81 10.04 7.42
N ILE A 22 5.94 8.99 6.62
CA ILE A 22 6.02 9.07 5.16
C ILE A 22 4.76 9.74 4.60
N LEU A 23 3.58 9.33 5.07
CA LEU A 23 2.31 9.95 4.67
C LEU A 23 2.24 11.43 5.04
N TYR A 24 2.66 11.75 6.28
CA TYR A 24 2.71 13.12 6.79
C TYR A 24 3.60 14.01 5.92
N ASP A 25 4.82 13.56 5.65
CA ASP A 25 5.82 14.31 4.87
C ASP A 25 5.35 14.52 3.42
N CYS A 26 4.53 13.61 2.90
CA CYS A 26 3.91 13.75 1.58
C CYS A 26 2.69 14.68 1.56
N GLY A 27 2.29 15.23 2.72
CA GLY A 27 1.18 16.18 2.86
C GLY A 27 -0.20 15.53 2.88
N TYR A 28 -0.30 14.23 3.12
CA TYR A 28 -1.58 13.57 3.26
C TYR A 28 -2.21 13.88 4.62
N ASP A 29 -3.51 14.10 4.63
CA ASP A 29 -4.27 14.32 5.86
C ASP A 29 -4.43 12.99 6.59
N ILE A 30 -3.60 12.83 7.62
CA ILE A 30 -3.62 11.71 8.54
C ILE A 30 -4.07 12.19 9.91
N GLN A 31 -4.67 11.29 10.69
CA GLN A 31 -5.14 11.59 12.04
C GLN A 31 -4.05 12.27 12.88
N PRO A 32 -4.40 13.11 13.88
CA PRO A 32 -3.43 13.81 14.71
C PRO A 32 -2.38 12.88 15.34
N LEU A 33 -1.13 13.36 15.47
CA LEU A 33 0.00 12.62 16.04
C LEU A 33 -0.28 12.00 17.42
N SER A 34 -1.15 12.63 18.23
CA SER A 34 -1.58 12.11 19.54
C SER A 34 -2.31 10.77 19.43
N ASN A 35 -3.09 10.59 18.36
CA ASN A 35 -3.80 9.34 18.09
C ASN A 35 -2.81 8.25 17.66
N TRP A 36 -1.62 8.62 17.17
CA TRP A 36 -0.65 7.64 16.74
C TRP A 36 -0.07 6.86 17.92
N THR A 37 0.20 7.57 19.01
CA THR A 37 0.72 6.96 20.24
C THR A 37 -0.34 6.21 21.04
N GLU A 38 -1.61 6.63 20.97
CA GLU A 38 -2.70 6.05 21.74
C GLU A 38 -3.34 4.82 21.06
N GLU A 39 -3.54 4.86 19.73
CA GLU A 39 -4.13 3.73 18.97
C GLU A 39 -3.09 2.74 18.47
N TYR A 40 -1.86 3.19 18.17
CA TYR A 40 -0.78 2.32 17.68
C TYR A 40 0.31 2.05 18.72
N GLY A 41 0.13 2.51 19.97
CA GLY A 41 1.05 2.26 21.09
C GLY A 41 1.26 0.77 21.44
N SER A 42 0.36 -0.11 20.98
CA SER A 42 0.53 -1.56 20.98
C SER A 42 1.06 -2.06 19.64
N TYR A 43 2.23 -1.55 19.25
CA TYR A 43 2.91 -1.72 17.97
C TYR A 43 3.10 -3.16 17.51
N SER A 44 2.02 -3.75 17.03
CA SER A 44 1.94 -5.11 16.52
C SER A 44 2.02 -5.11 14.99
N ASN A 45 2.29 -6.27 14.41
CA ASN A 45 2.26 -6.40 12.95
C ASN A 45 0.86 -6.14 12.37
N TYR A 46 -0.19 -6.50 13.13
CA TYR A 46 -1.59 -6.17 12.80
C TYR A 46 -1.81 -4.66 12.71
N SER A 47 -1.22 -3.88 13.62
CA SER A 47 -1.26 -2.41 13.55
C SER A 47 -0.62 -1.89 12.26
N GLY A 48 0.46 -2.52 11.79
CA GLY A 48 1.09 -2.19 10.51
C GLY A 48 0.19 -2.44 9.31
N PHE A 49 -0.48 -3.59 9.26
CA PHE A 49 -1.49 -3.88 8.23
C PHE A 49 -2.62 -2.84 8.24
N GLN A 50 -3.12 -2.46 9.42
CA GLN A 50 -4.17 -1.43 9.54
C GLN A 50 -3.69 -0.06 9.01
N ILE A 51 -2.42 0.29 9.25
CA ILE A 51 -1.82 1.51 8.69
C ILE A 51 -1.75 1.41 7.17
N LEU A 52 -1.27 0.28 6.61
CA LEU A 52 -1.25 0.07 5.16
C LEU A 52 -2.66 0.20 4.55
N PHE A 53 -3.66 -0.46 5.13
CA PHE A 53 -5.04 -0.42 4.65
C PHE A 53 -5.62 1.00 4.66
N LYS A 54 -5.42 1.73 5.77
CA LYS A 54 -5.81 3.16 5.84
C LYS A 54 -5.05 4.01 4.82
N SER A 55 -3.78 3.71 4.56
CA SER A 55 -2.98 4.42 3.55
C SER A 55 -3.58 4.25 2.16
N ILE A 56 -4.01 3.05 1.80
CA ILE A 56 -4.68 2.79 0.52
C ILE A 56 -5.96 3.65 0.41
N SER A 57 -6.76 3.72 1.48
CA SER A 57 -7.97 4.56 1.51
C SER A 57 -7.69 6.06 1.37
N ILE A 58 -6.51 6.53 1.82
CA ILE A 58 -6.07 7.93 1.69
C ILE A 58 -5.59 8.22 0.27
N LEU A 59 -4.85 7.27 -0.33
CA LEU A 59 -4.19 7.45 -1.62
C LEU A 59 -5.17 7.28 -2.80
N PHE A 60 -6.21 6.48 -2.64
CA PHE A 60 -7.11 6.09 -3.71
C PHE A 60 -8.57 6.41 -3.36
N THR A 61 -9.45 6.32 -4.35
CA THR A 61 -10.85 6.77 -4.18
C THR A 61 -11.61 5.90 -3.17
N SER A 62 -11.41 4.58 -3.23
CA SER A 62 -11.95 3.64 -2.24
C SER A 62 -11.24 2.30 -2.34
N CYS A 63 -11.26 1.51 -1.27
CA CYS A 63 -10.81 0.13 -1.29
C CYS A 63 -11.76 -0.78 -0.51
N SER A 64 -11.78 -2.06 -0.86
CA SER A 64 -12.40 -3.13 -0.08
C SER A 64 -11.39 -4.24 0.16
N ASP A 65 -11.45 -4.84 1.35
CA ASP A 65 -10.63 -5.98 1.70
C ASP A 65 -11.39 -7.28 1.42
N TYR A 66 -10.68 -8.27 0.93
CA TYR A 66 -11.12 -9.65 0.83
C TYR A 66 -9.96 -10.53 1.31
N GLU A 67 -10.08 -11.00 2.54
CA GLU A 67 -9.13 -11.92 3.13
C GLU A 67 -9.44 -13.35 2.69
N GLU A 68 -8.47 -14.00 2.05
CA GLU A 68 -8.52 -15.43 1.74
C GLU A 68 -7.45 -16.11 2.59
N VAL A 69 -7.88 -16.69 3.71
CA VAL A 69 -7.01 -17.50 4.57
C VAL A 69 -7.10 -18.95 4.09
N ASP A 70 -6.01 -19.46 3.51
CA ASP A 70 -5.84 -20.91 3.30
C ASP A 70 -5.02 -21.49 4.46
N ASP A 71 -5.14 -22.80 4.71
CA ASP A 71 -4.49 -23.52 5.82
C ASP A 71 -2.95 -23.46 5.77
N THR A 72 -2.38 -22.98 4.66
CA THR A 72 -0.93 -22.98 4.40
C THR A 72 -0.33 -21.58 4.22
N TYR A 73 -1.12 -20.57 3.81
CA TYR A 73 -0.64 -19.22 3.48
C TYR A 73 -1.72 -18.16 3.78
N SER A 74 -1.32 -17.04 4.40
CA SER A 74 -2.18 -15.87 4.54
C SER A 74 -2.04 -14.98 3.31
N VAL A 75 -3.10 -14.85 2.50
CA VAL A 75 -3.14 -13.89 1.38
C VAL A 75 -4.21 -12.84 1.65
N HIS A 76 -3.78 -11.59 1.80
CA HIS A 76 -4.71 -10.46 1.87
C HIS A 76 -4.90 -9.90 0.47
N ARG A 77 -6.15 -9.94 -0.03
CA ARG A 77 -6.51 -9.39 -1.35
C ARG A 77 -7.31 -8.11 -1.17
N ILE A 78 -6.69 -6.98 -1.49
CA ILE A 78 -7.30 -5.65 -1.37
C ILE A 78 -7.69 -5.17 -2.77
N PHE A 79 -8.99 -4.95 -2.99
CA PHE A 79 -9.50 -4.35 -4.22
C PHE A 79 -9.47 -2.84 -4.08
N VAL A 80 -8.73 -2.17 -4.96
CA VAL A 80 -8.60 -0.72 -4.97
C VAL A 80 -9.33 -0.17 -6.18
N HIS A 81 -10.27 0.74 -5.91
CA HIS A 81 -10.99 1.47 -6.93
C HIS A 81 -10.45 2.90 -7.01
N ASP A 82 -10.07 3.31 -8.22
CA ASP A 82 -9.59 4.66 -8.46
C ASP A 82 -10.03 5.19 -9.82
N THR A 83 -10.67 6.35 -9.82
CA THR A 83 -11.25 6.93 -11.04
C THR A 83 -10.21 7.35 -12.06
N ASN A 84 -9.03 7.77 -11.61
CA ASN A 84 -7.95 8.20 -12.50
C ASN A 84 -7.29 6.98 -13.15
N LEU A 85 -7.08 5.92 -12.36
CA LEU A 85 -6.60 4.65 -12.89
C LEU A 85 -7.59 3.99 -13.85
N LYS A 86 -8.89 4.01 -13.55
CA LYS A 86 -9.91 3.49 -14.46
C LYS A 86 -9.82 4.13 -15.85
N LYS A 87 -9.68 5.46 -15.92
CA LYS A 87 -9.47 6.18 -17.19
C LYS A 87 -8.20 5.72 -17.90
N LEU A 88 -7.11 5.52 -17.15
CA LEU A 88 -5.85 5.02 -17.72
C LEU A 88 -6.01 3.62 -18.32
N ILE A 89 -6.73 2.73 -17.63
CA ILE A 89 -7.02 1.37 -18.08
C ILE A 89 -7.88 1.39 -19.35
N GLU A 90 -8.92 2.22 -19.40
CA GLU A 90 -9.77 2.39 -20.59
C GLU A 90 -9.01 2.94 -21.81
N MET A 91 -7.96 3.73 -21.59
CA MET A 91 -7.19 4.38 -22.66
C MET A 91 -6.00 3.56 -23.18
N LYS A 92 -5.60 2.48 -22.50
CA LYS A 92 -4.37 1.74 -22.81
C LYS A 92 -4.64 0.29 -23.18
N SER A 93 -3.76 -0.25 -24.04
CA SER A 93 -3.70 -1.69 -24.31
C SER A 93 -3.31 -2.45 -23.03
N SER A 94 -3.68 -3.74 -22.92
CA SER A 94 -3.27 -4.57 -21.78
C SER A 94 -1.75 -4.67 -21.61
N GLU A 95 -0.99 -4.62 -22.71
CA GLU A 95 0.47 -4.61 -22.67
C GLU A 95 1.01 -3.33 -22.03
N ASP A 96 0.46 -2.17 -22.38
CA ASP A 96 0.89 -0.88 -21.84
C ASP A 96 0.44 -0.67 -20.39
N GLN A 97 -0.70 -1.27 -20.00
CA GLN A 97 -1.13 -1.36 -18.60
C GLN A 97 -0.11 -2.16 -17.78
N GLY A 98 0.33 -3.32 -18.27
CA GLY A 98 1.37 -4.13 -17.62
C GLY A 98 2.69 -3.38 -17.48
N LYS A 99 3.16 -2.71 -18.55
CA LYS A 99 4.38 -1.87 -18.50
C LYS A 99 4.27 -0.73 -17.49
N PHE A 100 3.07 -0.20 -17.27
CA PHE A 100 2.84 0.86 -16.28
C PHE A 100 2.85 0.32 -14.85
N ILE A 101 2.27 -0.85 -14.59
CA ILE A 101 2.08 -1.40 -13.24
C ILE A 101 3.28 -2.22 -12.74
N ASN A 102 3.90 -3.03 -13.61
CA ASN A 102 4.98 -3.95 -13.23
C ASN A 102 6.15 -3.31 -12.45
N PRO A 103 6.56 -2.06 -12.70
CA PRO A 103 7.60 -1.41 -11.90
C PRO A 103 7.25 -1.21 -10.42
N TYR A 104 5.98 -1.32 -10.04
CA TYR A 104 5.50 -1.16 -8.67
C TYR A 104 5.22 -2.50 -7.98
N HIS A 105 5.48 -3.64 -8.64
CA HIS A 105 5.56 -4.93 -7.95
C HIS A 105 6.75 -4.93 -7.02
N GLN A 106 6.56 -5.43 -5.79
CA GLN A 106 7.59 -5.43 -4.76
C GLN A 106 7.65 -6.79 -4.09
N THR A 107 8.81 -7.43 -4.14
CA THR A 107 9.12 -8.64 -3.36
C THR A 107 10.19 -8.25 -2.32
N TYR A 108 9.93 -8.50 -1.04
CA TYR A 108 10.86 -8.14 0.03
C TYR A 108 11.45 -9.41 0.70
N CYS A 109 12.77 -9.59 0.56
CA CYS A 109 13.46 -10.86 0.85
C CYS A 109 14.52 -10.77 1.97
N ASP A 110 14.41 -9.81 2.90
CA ASP A 110 15.43 -9.73 3.97
C ASP A 110 15.09 -10.62 5.18
N TYR A 111 13.81 -10.88 5.46
CA TYR A 111 13.39 -11.70 6.63
C TYR A 111 12.07 -12.47 6.51
N THR A 112 11.15 -12.12 5.60
CA THR A 112 9.77 -12.67 5.62
C THR A 112 9.19 -13.12 4.29
N ASP A 113 9.97 -13.22 3.21
CA ASP A 113 9.49 -13.55 1.85
C ASP A 113 8.19 -12.82 1.43
N ALA A 114 7.94 -11.65 2.02
CA ALA A 114 6.67 -10.97 1.90
C ALA A 114 6.63 -10.25 0.55
N GLU A 115 5.53 -10.42 -0.16
CA GLU A 115 5.38 -9.92 -1.53
C GLU A 115 4.11 -9.10 -1.67
N MET A 116 4.22 -7.98 -2.37
CA MET A 116 3.10 -7.15 -2.80
C MET A 116 2.98 -7.20 -4.32
N ILE A 117 1.94 -7.89 -4.80
CA ILE A 117 1.59 -7.99 -6.21
C ILE A 117 0.47 -7.01 -6.51
N ILE A 118 0.62 -6.20 -7.57
CA ILE A 118 -0.39 -5.22 -7.99
C ILE A 118 -0.88 -5.59 -9.39
N SER A 119 -2.14 -5.95 -9.54
CA SER A 119 -2.71 -6.34 -10.85
C SER A 119 -3.81 -5.37 -11.26
N PRO A 120 -3.80 -4.79 -12.48
CA PRO A 120 -4.90 -3.94 -12.93
C PRO A 120 -6.20 -4.74 -13.02
N ASN A 121 -7.32 -4.11 -12.70
CA ASN A 121 -8.67 -4.63 -12.90
C ASN A 121 -9.58 -3.57 -13.53
N GLU A 122 -10.80 -3.93 -13.91
CA GLU A 122 -11.73 -3.03 -14.63
C GLU A 122 -12.02 -1.69 -13.93
N ASN A 123 -11.83 -1.59 -12.62
CA ASN A 123 -12.17 -0.40 -11.83
C ASN A 123 -10.96 0.20 -11.09
N GLY A 124 -9.75 -0.33 -11.29
CA GLY A 124 -8.54 0.09 -10.59
C GLY A 124 -7.48 -1.01 -10.57
N PHE A 125 -7.09 -1.47 -9.38
CA PHE A 125 -6.16 -2.59 -9.22
C PHE A 125 -6.53 -3.48 -8.05
N THR A 126 -6.02 -4.71 -8.08
CA THR A 126 -6.01 -5.65 -6.96
C THR A 126 -4.61 -5.68 -6.40
N LEU A 127 -4.49 -5.53 -5.09
CA LEU A 127 -3.25 -5.64 -4.34
C LEU A 127 -3.31 -6.95 -3.56
N GLU A 128 -2.36 -7.84 -3.82
CA GLU A 128 -2.21 -9.08 -3.07
C GLU A 128 -0.98 -8.96 -2.17
N LEU A 129 -1.16 -9.15 -0.88
CA LEU A 129 -0.07 -9.31 0.08
C LEU A 129 0.07 -10.78 0.39
N HIS A 130 1.23 -11.33 0.06
CA HIS A 130 1.60 -12.70 0.36
C HIS A 130 2.50 -12.65 1.60
N GLU A 131 2.16 -13.45 2.61
CA GLU A 131 2.77 -13.43 3.93
C GLU A 131 2.57 -12.12 4.70
N THR A 132 2.83 -12.14 6.01
CA THR A 132 2.77 -10.92 6.82
C THR A 132 4.13 -10.22 6.80
N PRO A 133 4.29 -9.05 6.13
CA PRO A 133 5.56 -8.33 6.11
C PRO A 133 5.89 -7.78 7.49
N ILE A 134 7.18 -7.56 7.76
CA ILE A 134 7.66 -6.80 8.93
C ILE A 134 7.86 -5.30 8.57
N CYS A 135 7.87 -4.96 7.28
CA CYS A 135 8.19 -3.64 6.75
C CYS A 135 7.09 -3.08 5.83
N TYR A 136 5.96 -2.68 6.40
CA TYR A 136 4.85 -2.07 5.66
C TYR A 136 5.21 -0.70 5.06
N SER A 137 6.21 0.01 5.62
CA SER A 137 6.60 1.33 5.12
C SER A 137 7.02 1.30 3.64
N ASN A 138 7.73 0.26 3.21
CA ASN A 138 8.20 0.10 1.84
C ASN A 138 7.03 -0.04 0.84
N PHE A 139 5.98 -0.77 1.25
CA PHE A 139 4.77 -0.91 0.46
C PHE A 139 4.02 0.42 0.36
N ILE A 140 3.96 1.19 1.46
CA ILE A 140 3.35 2.52 1.46
C ILE A 140 4.11 3.48 0.53
N GLU A 141 5.45 3.52 0.57
CA GLU A 141 6.24 4.34 -0.35
C GLU A 141 5.97 3.99 -1.81
N THR A 142 5.89 2.69 -2.12
CA THR A 142 5.59 2.19 -3.46
C THR A 142 4.20 2.66 -3.92
N LEU A 143 3.19 2.57 -3.05
CA LEU A 143 1.83 3.03 -3.35
C LEU A 143 1.74 4.54 -3.56
N ILE A 144 2.51 5.32 -2.79
CA ILE A 144 2.61 6.78 -2.98
C ILE A 144 3.24 7.09 -4.34
N GLN A 145 4.31 6.39 -4.74
CA GLN A 145 4.94 6.56 -6.05
C GLN A 145 3.97 6.21 -7.18
N LEU A 146 3.26 5.08 -7.07
CA LEU A 146 2.21 4.69 -8.02
C LEU A 146 1.13 5.77 -8.11
N ARG A 147 0.67 6.29 -6.98
CA ARG A 147 -0.35 7.34 -6.97
C ARG A 147 0.10 8.60 -7.70
N ARG A 148 1.31 9.09 -7.39
CA ARG A 148 1.90 10.26 -8.06
C ARG A 148 1.97 10.06 -9.58
N LYS A 149 2.30 8.84 -10.02
CA LYS A 149 2.43 8.52 -11.45
C LYS A 149 1.08 8.43 -12.15
N ILE A 150 0.05 7.95 -11.48
CA ILE A 150 -1.34 8.02 -11.95
C ILE A 150 -1.77 9.50 -12.11
N ASP A 151 -1.47 10.34 -11.12
CA ASP A 151 -1.82 11.76 -11.16
C ASP A 151 -1.07 12.53 -12.24
N GLU A 152 0.23 12.29 -12.41
CA GLU A 152 1.02 12.86 -13.50
C GLU A 152 0.42 12.51 -14.87
N PHE A 153 0.04 11.24 -15.05
CA PHE A 153 -0.61 10.81 -16.28
C PHE A 153 -1.93 11.56 -16.50
N CYS A 154 -2.85 11.52 -15.54
CA CYS A 154 -4.13 12.21 -15.70
C CYS A 154 -3.97 13.72 -15.94
N ASN A 155 -3.00 14.38 -15.32
CA ASN A 155 -2.73 15.80 -15.55
C ASN A 155 -2.20 16.10 -16.96
N GLN A 156 -1.47 15.17 -17.59
CA GLN A 156 -0.98 15.33 -18.96
C GLN A 156 -2.08 15.14 -19.99
N PHE A 157 -2.98 14.17 -19.78
CA PHE A 157 -4.03 13.83 -20.73
C PHE A 157 -5.32 14.64 -20.55
N CYS A 158 -5.63 15.15 -19.34
CA CYS A 158 -6.80 16.00 -19.09
C CYS A 158 -6.55 17.50 -19.32
N LYS A 159 -5.31 17.93 -19.59
CA LYS A 159 -4.99 19.32 -20.00
C LYS A 159 -4.97 19.53 -21.52
N GLY A 160 -5.30 18.50 -22.31
CA GLY A 160 -5.32 18.55 -23.78
C GLY A 160 -6.64 19.01 -24.42
N ASP A 161 -7.69 19.24 -23.63
CA ASP A 161 -9.04 19.55 -24.13
C ASP A 161 -9.44 21.03 -23.90
N TYR A 162 -8.63 21.98 -24.37
CA TYR A 162 -9.02 23.40 -24.50
C TYR A 162 -8.58 24.00 -25.84
#